data_AF-A0A4Q2D896-F1
#
_entry.id   AF-A0A4Q2D896-F1
#
_cell.length_a   1.000
_cell.length_b   1.000
_cell.length_c   1.000
_cell.angle_alpha   90.00
_cell.angle_beta   90.00
_cell.angle_gamma   90.00
#
_symmetry.space_group_name_H-M   'P 1'
#
loop_
_entity.id
_entity.type
_entity.pdbx_description
1 polymer ?
#
loop_
_entity_poly.entity_id
_entity_poly.type
_entity_poly.pdbx_seq_one_letter_code
_entity_poly.pdbx_strand_id
1 'polypeptide(L)'
;MLAYLECHTTSYQYYQKLRRLTNPAFPDSVPNRYAELHRVKHQWQNVKEIIEFGFAHNGKQPGEGDLAYFCAGCPQPGINLPEDWKDDPEKWKYHRSYCGDGCFSQVHQEPLTEENDIWLKSGEGFMTEKTRYAEHLASAEERKDPITCHEHRALKDRSKIHKGCDVTGICSVACMRHGAFVPTAQVDMQKGERQINMDYATTKAWSYGDLTEAEFLIWGYNVNCQYRPHHKERVEASEYLAFPDGLEDKIYYAIGTWHVHGHKNECYPRHVTSFIKGAGVKSAEILEARWSELNHAAPSLRYMTLAHRAEMLDALLNDMNWKMMVNLLGYISKSYHKAHEEREDAQEEFENLDSTTSDEQRTKWASQEAQAHANRLHDVKAMDIYLSKLEGAPPQAKLGLRGVEQEQNAGKNVGLTAWIVEGIKIQQQQLRIQDEIAHNPNPTTVQDIKVAKMKEKLIKQFENLMNTVEYQFPDVDFTKLVYRPSPWSKGKKSESDDAVITCHVPLPSQVYSSPSMPRAYRDAKDTEIILCMGEGNDALQAIRTEIGYKSYVYRAQIRPYKGKNR
;
A
#
# COMPACT_ATOMS: atom_id res chain seq x y z
N MET A 1 -11.08 32.79 -15.51
CA MET A 1 -10.66 31.83 -14.48
C MET A 1 -11.13 30.41 -14.77
N LEU A 2 -12.44 30.18 -14.97
CA LEU A 2 -12.98 28.82 -15.19
C LEU A 2 -12.27 28.00 -16.28
N ALA A 3 -11.85 28.61 -17.39
CA ALA A 3 -11.07 27.91 -18.43
C ALA A 3 -9.73 27.35 -17.93
N TYR A 4 -9.12 27.97 -16.92
CA TYR A 4 -7.93 27.45 -16.25
C TYR A 4 -8.28 26.35 -15.24
N LEU A 5 -9.30 26.55 -14.42
CA LEU A 5 -9.71 25.57 -13.40
C LEU A 5 -10.21 24.25 -14.01
N GLU A 6 -11.01 24.34 -15.07
CA GLU A 6 -11.63 23.16 -15.70
C GLU A 6 -10.77 22.55 -16.82
N CYS A 7 -10.14 23.39 -17.63
CA CYS A 7 -9.45 22.95 -18.85
C CYS A 7 -7.93 23.17 -18.81
N HIS A 8 -7.38 23.63 -17.68
CA HIS A 8 -5.97 23.96 -17.52
C HIS A 8 -5.44 24.92 -18.62
N THR A 9 -6.33 25.74 -19.18
CA THR A 9 -5.99 26.70 -20.22
C THR A 9 -5.21 27.86 -19.61
N THR A 10 -3.92 27.91 -19.91
CA THR A 10 -3.02 28.99 -19.47
C THR A 10 -3.48 30.35 -19.99
N SER A 11 -3.09 31.43 -19.32
CA SER A 11 -3.36 32.80 -19.78
C SER A 11 -2.86 33.01 -21.22
N TYR A 12 -1.73 32.40 -21.58
CA TYR A 12 -1.16 32.49 -22.94
C TYR A 12 -2.07 31.83 -23.97
N GLN A 13 -2.51 30.59 -23.73
CA GLN A 13 -3.44 29.89 -24.64
C GLN A 13 -4.76 30.63 -24.78
N TYR A 14 -5.30 31.14 -23.66
CA TYR A 14 -6.52 31.95 -23.67
C TYR A 14 -6.33 33.23 -24.51
N TYR A 15 -5.19 33.90 -24.35
CA TYR A 15 -4.86 35.08 -25.14
C TYR A 15 -4.68 34.77 -26.64
N GLN A 16 -4.00 33.68 -26.99
CA GLN A 16 -3.89 33.26 -28.40
C GLN A 16 -5.26 32.94 -29.01
N LYS A 17 -6.17 32.34 -28.24
CA LYS A 17 -7.57 32.15 -28.66
C LYS A 17 -8.23 33.49 -28.96
N LEU A 18 -8.09 34.49 -28.08
CA LEU A 18 -8.64 35.84 -28.32
C LEU A 18 -8.09 36.45 -29.61
N ARG A 19 -6.78 36.38 -29.85
CA ARG A 19 -6.17 36.92 -31.09
C ARG A 19 -6.76 36.30 -32.36
N ARG A 20 -6.92 34.98 -32.38
CA ARG A 20 -7.51 34.26 -33.53
C ARG A 20 -8.99 34.57 -33.73
N LEU A 21 -9.73 34.82 -32.64
CA LEU A 21 -11.13 35.24 -32.71
C LEU A 21 -11.25 36.69 -33.23
N THR A 22 -10.32 37.57 -32.87
CA THR A 22 -10.33 38.97 -33.31
C THR A 22 -9.91 39.14 -34.77
N ASN A 23 -8.83 38.48 -35.19
CA ASN A 23 -8.39 38.48 -36.59
C ASN A 23 -7.89 37.08 -36.98
N PRO A 24 -8.73 36.24 -37.61
CA PRO A 24 -8.34 34.88 -37.95
C PRO A 24 -7.29 34.81 -39.07
N ALA A 25 -7.28 35.77 -39.99
CA ALA A 25 -6.33 35.82 -41.10
C ALA A 25 -4.93 36.26 -40.64
N PHE A 26 -4.86 37.21 -39.70
CA PHE A 26 -3.62 37.76 -39.18
C PHE A 26 -3.69 37.93 -37.65
N PRO A 27 -3.70 36.85 -36.86
CA PRO A 27 -3.80 36.93 -35.40
C PRO A 27 -2.63 37.72 -34.81
N ASP A 28 -1.48 37.73 -35.50
CA ASP A 28 -0.32 38.47 -35.03
C ASP A 28 -0.45 39.99 -35.10
N SER A 29 -1.37 40.50 -35.93
CA SER A 29 -1.68 41.94 -36.02
C SER A 29 -2.46 42.49 -34.82
N VAL A 30 -3.04 41.62 -33.99
CA VAL A 30 -3.79 42.02 -32.80
C VAL A 30 -2.83 42.55 -31.74
N PRO A 31 -3.00 43.79 -31.22
CA PRO A 31 -2.11 44.38 -30.22
C PRO A 31 -1.91 43.48 -29.01
N ASN A 32 -0.66 43.27 -28.57
CA ASN A 32 -0.36 42.42 -27.43
C ASN A 32 -0.85 43.03 -26.11
N ARG A 33 -1.90 42.44 -25.51
CA ARG A 33 -2.46 42.78 -24.19
C ARG A 33 -2.29 41.66 -23.16
N TYR A 34 -1.33 40.77 -23.37
CA TYR A 34 -1.11 39.60 -22.52
C TYR A 34 -0.77 39.98 -21.08
N ALA A 35 0.09 40.99 -20.88
CA ALA A 35 0.50 41.43 -19.55
C ALA A 35 -0.68 42.04 -18.76
N GLU A 36 -1.49 42.86 -19.42
CA GLU A 36 -2.71 43.44 -18.83
C GLU A 36 -3.73 42.35 -18.49
N LEU A 37 -3.96 41.39 -19.39
CA LEU A 37 -4.84 40.24 -19.13
C LEU A 37 -4.37 39.46 -17.90
N HIS A 38 -3.06 39.22 -17.77
CA HIS A 38 -2.50 38.48 -16.65
C HIS A 38 -2.71 39.22 -15.32
N ARG A 39 -2.40 40.52 -15.27
CA ARG A 39 -2.61 41.36 -14.08
C ARG A 39 -4.07 41.45 -13.67
N VAL A 40 -4.97 41.68 -14.64
CA VAL A 40 -6.41 41.76 -14.37
C VAL A 40 -6.94 40.40 -13.91
N LYS A 41 -6.50 39.28 -14.49
CA LYS A 41 -6.88 37.94 -14.04
C LYS A 41 -6.51 37.72 -12.56
N HIS A 42 -5.28 38.06 -12.18
CA HIS A 42 -4.74 37.92 -10.83
C HIS A 42 -5.56 38.74 -9.82
N GLN A 43 -5.74 40.04 -10.08
CA GLN A 43 -6.56 40.92 -9.22
C GLN A 43 -8.03 40.50 -9.16
N TRP A 44 -8.61 40.14 -10.31
CA TRP A 44 -10.00 39.70 -10.40
C TRP A 44 -10.23 38.46 -9.54
N GLN A 45 -9.30 37.49 -9.56
CA GLN A 45 -9.43 36.28 -8.75
C GLN A 45 -9.54 36.60 -7.27
N ASN A 46 -8.59 37.39 -6.75
CA ASN A 46 -8.57 37.77 -5.34
C ASN A 46 -9.87 38.49 -4.92
N VAL A 47 -10.32 39.46 -5.73
CA VAL A 47 -11.60 40.15 -5.49
C VAL A 47 -12.78 39.18 -5.51
N LYS A 48 -12.77 38.21 -6.44
CA LYS A 48 -13.84 37.22 -6.56
C LYS A 48 -13.92 36.33 -5.32
N GLU A 49 -12.78 35.86 -4.81
CA GLU A 49 -12.70 35.06 -3.57
C GLU A 49 -13.20 35.87 -2.36
N ILE A 50 -12.75 37.11 -2.19
CA ILE A 50 -13.21 38.02 -1.11
C ILE A 50 -14.73 38.22 -1.15
N ILE A 51 -15.33 38.39 -2.33
CA ILE A 51 -16.78 38.49 -2.49
C ILE A 51 -17.47 37.17 -2.12
N GLU A 52 -16.94 36.05 -2.61
CA GLU A 52 -17.55 34.73 -2.46
C GLU A 52 -17.60 34.26 -1.01
N PHE A 53 -16.54 34.52 -0.24
CA PHE A 53 -16.46 34.21 1.19
C PHE A 53 -17.05 35.32 2.08
N GLY A 54 -17.68 36.35 1.49
CA GLY A 54 -18.44 37.36 2.23
C GLY A 54 -17.63 38.48 2.89
N PHE A 55 -16.35 38.64 2.54
CA PHE A 55 -15.46 39.68 3.07
C PHE A 55 -15.57 41.03 2.36
N ALA A 56 -16.22 41.09 1.19
CA ALA A 56 -16.31 42.34 0.41
C ALA A 56 -17.12 43.46 1.11
N HIS A 57 -18.06 43.12 1.99
CA HIS A 57 -19.01 44.08 2.58
C HIS A 57 -19.13 43.98 4.11
N ASN A 58 -18.34 43.13 4.77
CA ASN A 58 -18.46 42.90 6.21
C ASN A 58 -17.51 43.76 7.07
N GLY A 59 -16.65 44.56 6.44
CA GLY A 59 -15.68 45.43 7.12
C GLY A 59 -14.51 44.70 7.80
N LYS A 60 -14.40 43.38 7.60
CA LYS A 60 -13.33 42.53 8.15
C LYS A 60 -12.38 42.11 7.03
N GLN A 61 -11.13 41.82 7.40
CA GLN A 61 -10.19 41.14 6.52
C GLN A 61 -10.27 39.63 6.78
N PRO A 62 -10.07 38.79 5.74
CA PRO A 62 -9.97 37.35 5.94
C PRO A 62 -8.74 37.00 6.79
N GLY A 63 -8.92 36.09 7.74
CA GLY A 63 -7.85 35.45 8.49
C GLY A 63 -7.35 34.17 7.82
N GLU A 64 -6.48 33.45 8.51
CA GLU A 64 -5.91 32.19 8.00
C GLU A 64 -7.02 31.15 7.71
N GLY A 65 -7.05 30.64 6.47
CA GLY A 65 -8.02 29.65 6.01
C GLY A 65 -9.43 30.16 5.69
N ASP A 66 -9.73 31.44 5.93
CA ASP A 66 -11.08 32.00 5.76
C ASP A 66 -11.58 32.04 4.30
N LEU A 67 -10.67 31.96 3.32
CA LEU A 67 -10.95 31.94 1.88
C LEU A 67 -10.88 30.53 1.29
N ALA A 68 -11.04 29.49 2.11
CA ALA A 68 -10.97 28.10 1.67
C ALA A 68 -12.21 27.29 2.09
N TYR A 69 -12.81 26.60 1.13
CA TYR A 69 -13.87 25.64 1.41
C TYR A 69 -13.32 24.41 2.13
N PHE A 70 -13.93 24.04 3.26
CA PHE A 70 -13.64 22.79 3.95
C PHE A 70 -14.76 21.76 3.80
N CYS A 71 -14.51 20.52 4.22
CA CYS A 71 -15.40 19.40 4.04
C CYS A 71 -16.70 19.51 4.85
N ALA A 72 -17.82 19.77 4.17
CA ALA A 72 -19.16 19.79 4.76
C ALA A 72 -19.59 18.48 5.45
N GLY A 73 -18.98 17.34 5.10
CA GLY A 73 -19.28 16.03 5.69
C GLY A 73 -18.36 15.62 6.85
N CYS A 74 -17.28 16.36 7.10
CA CYS A 74 -16.41 16.12 8.26
C CYS A 74 -17.05 16.86 9.49
N PRO A 75 -17.07 16.26 10.70
CA PRO A 75 -17.65 16.85 11.92
C PRO A 75 -17.06 18.22 12.26
N GLN A 76 -17.92 19.22 12.43
CA GLN A 76 -17.58 20.61 12.71
C GLN A 76 -18.55 21.18 13.78
N PRO A 77 -18.12 21.22 15.05
CA PRO A 77 -18.90 21.84 16.12
C PRO A 77 -19.36 23.26 15.75
N GLY A 78 -20.62 23.59 16.03
CA GLY A 78 -21.21 24.90 15.71
C GLY A 78 -21.53 25.11 14.22
N ILE A 79 -21.22 24.16 13.33
CA ILE A 79 -21.51 24.26 11.89
C ILE A 79 -22.48 23.16 11.44
N ASN A 80 -22.13 21.89 11.65
CA ASN A 80 -22.90 20.75 11.13
C ASN A 80 -23.18 19.66 12.18
N LEU A 81 -22.87 19.93 13.45
CA LEU A 81 -23.21 19.05 14.56
C LEU A 81 -24.43 19.57 15.33
N PRO A 82 -25.31 18.68 15.84
CA PRO A 82 -26.38 19.04 16.78
C PRO A 82 -25.81 19.74 18.03
N GLU A 83 -26.60 20.53 18.77
CA GLU A 83 -26.11 21.17 20.00
C GLU A 83 -25.76 20.16 21.11
N ASP A 84 -26.49 19.05 21.18
CA ASP A 84 -26.37 17.96 22.16
C ASP A 84 -25.40 16.85 21.71
N TRP A 85 -24.60 17.07 20.66
CA TRP A 85 -23.67 16.08 20.12
C TRP A 85 -22.68 15.53 21.15
N LYS A 86 -22.37 16.32 22.20
CA LYS A 86 -21.47 15.93 23.30
C LYS A 86 -22.06 14.88 24.23
N ASP A 87 -23.39 14.80 24.32
CA ASP A 87 -24.12 13.89 25.20
C ASP A 87 -24.45 12.56 24.50
N ASP A 88 -24.18 12.47 23.20
CA ASP A 88 -24.42 11.27 22.40
C ASP A 88 -23.56 10.10 22.93
N PRO A 89 -24.14 8.91 23.17
CA PRO A 89 -23.39 7.75 23.63
C PRO A 89 -22.41 7.22 22.56
N GLU A 90 -22.64 7.50 21.28
CA GLU A 90 -21.79 7.10 20.17
C GLU A 90 -20.83 8.22 19.74
N LYS A 91 -20.07 8.75 20.70
CA LYS A 91 -19.11 9.85 20.48
C LYS A 91 -18.14 9.60 19.34
N TRP A 92 -17.81 8.32 19.09
CA TRP A 92 -16.87 7.91 18.06
C TRP A 92 -17.23 8.49 16.69
N LYS A 93 -18.52 8.62 16.33
CA LYS A 93 -18.94 9.11 14.99
C LYS A 93 -18.52 10.56 14.69
N TYR A 94 -18.22 11.35 15.73
CA TYR A 94 -17.77 12.73 15.61
C TYR A 94 -16.25 12.88 15.52
N HIS A 95 -15.50 11.77 15.47
CA HIS A 95 -14.06 11.79 15.26
C HIS A 95 -13.69 12.47 13.93
N ARG A 96 -12.47 13.02 13.84
CA ARG A 96 -11.87 13.43 12.56
C ARG A 96 -10.88 12.41 12.06
N SER A 97 -10.77 12.33 10.74
CA SER A 97 -9.78 11.50 10.07
C SER A 97 -9.15 12.28 8.93
N TYR A 98 -7.84 12.34 8.96
CA TYR A 98 -7.03 13.05 7.99
C TYR A 98 -6.02 12.10 7.37
N CYS A 99 -5.61 12.40 6.15
CA CYS A 99 -4.47 11.77 5.52
C CYS A 99 -3.50 12.83 4.99
N GLY A 100 -2.21 12.54 5.07
CA GLY A 100 -1.13 13.38 4.53
C GLY A 100 -0.33 12.66 3.48
N ASP A 101 0.14 13.41 2.49
CA ASP A 101 1.03 12.89 1.45
C ASP A 101 1.82 14.03 0.76
N GLY A 102 2.97 13.68 0.20
CA GLY A 102 3.83 14.57 -0.58
C GLY A 102 3.67 14.40 -2.09
N CYS A 103 3.34 15.49 -2.80
CA CYS A 103 3.27 15.54 -4.26
C CYS A 103 4.55 16.13 -4.87
N PHE A 104 5.36 15.27 -5.50
CA PHE A 104 6.65 15.62 -6.11
C PHE A 104 6.53 16.17 -7.55
N SER A 105 5.32 16.21 -8.11
CA SER A 105 5.09 16.77 -9.45
C SER A 105 4.96 18.30 -9.44
N GLN A 106 4.62 18.89 -8.29
CA GLN A 106 4.33 20.31 -8.11
C GLN A 106 5.60 21.15 -7.87
N VAL A 107 6.61 20.92 -8.70
CA VAL A 107 7.91 21.59 -8.67
C VAL A 107 7.74 23.05 -9.11
N HIS A 108 8.44 23.96 -8.44
CA HIS A 108 8.60 25.35 -8.87
C HIS A 108 10.05 25.60 -9.27
N GLN A 109 10.24 26.35 -10.36
CA GLN A 109 11.55 26.73 -10.82
C GLN A 109 11.96 28.06 -10.19
N GLU A 110 13.16 28.09 -9.64
CA GLU A 110 13.70 29.31 -9.02
C GLU A 110 13.78 30.43 -10.08
N PRO A 111 13.20 31.61 -9.80
CA PRO A 111 13.20 32.72 -10.74
C PRO A 111 14.61 33.32 -10.88
N LEU A 112 14.90 33.90 -12.04
CA LEU A 112 16.18 34.59 -12.29
C LEU A 112 16.32 35.90 -11.51
N THR A 113 15.19 36.52 -11.15
CA THR A 113 15.10 37.79 -10.41
C THR A 113 13.87 37.77 -9.52
N GLU A 114 13.99 38.28 -8.29
CA GLU A 114 12.87 38.44 -7.35
C GLU A 114 12.04 39.72 -7.59
N GLU A 115 12.43 40.55 -8.56
CA GLU A 115 11.74 41.80 -8.88
C GLU A 115 10.28 41.53 -9.32
N ASN A 116 9.33 42.13 -8.60
CA ASN A 116 7.88 42.17 -8.88
C ASN A 116 7.04 40.95 -8.44
N ASP A 117 7.47 40.15 -7.46
CA ASP A 117 6.57 39.17 -6.82
C ASP A 117 5.63 39.84 -5.80
N ILE A 118 4.35 40.00 -6.16
CA ILE A 118 3.34 40.68 -5.35
C ILE A 118 2.36 39.65 -4.79
N TRP A 119 2.33 39.53 -3.47
CA TRP A 119 1.40 38.69 -2.73
C TRP A 119 0.09 39.43 -2.47
N LEU A 120 -1.04 38.89 -2.96
CA LEU A 120 -2.36 39.42 -2.63
C LEU A 120 -2.97 38.75 -1.40
N LYS A 121 -2.48 37.55 -1.05
CA LYS A 121 -2.86 36.77 0.13
C LYS A 121 -1.67 35.90 0.59
N SER A 122 -1.58 35.64 1.88
CA SER A 122 -0.66 34.69 2.50
C SER A 122 -1.32 33.97 3.69
N GLY A 123 -1.76 32.73 3.48
CA GLY A 123 -2.35 31.90 4.54
C GLY A 123 -3.88 31.91 4.60
N GLU A 124 -4.56 32.84 3.92
CA GLU A 124 -6.01 32.94 3.94
C GLU A 124 -6.71 31.79 3.18
N GLY A 125 -5.97 31.00 2.41
CA GLY A 125 -6.48 29.85 1.65
C GLY A 125 -6.02 28.47 2.17
N PHE A 126 -5.59 27.60 1.26
CA PHE A 126 -5.03 26.28 1.56
C PHE A 126 -3.52 26.33 1.80
N MET A 127 -2.81 27.14 1.02
CA MET A 127 -1.39 27.42 1.24
C MET A 127 -1.21 28.07 2.61
N THR A 128 -0.22 27.59 3.37
CA THR A 128 0.11 28.19 4.67
C THR A 128 0.58 29.64 4.56
N GLU A 129 0.42 30.40 5.64
CA GLU A 129 1.09 31.70 5.84
C GLU A 129 2.61 31.51 5.72
N LYS A 130 3.25 32.38 4.94
CA LYS A 130 4.62 32.19 4.45
C LYS A 130 5.68 32.49 5.49
N THR A 131 5.41 33.43 6.38
CA THR A 131 6.38 33.98 7.33
C THR A 131 6.64 32.99 8.46
N ARG A 132 5.59 32.55 9.16
CA ARG A 132 5.68 31.54 10.23
C ARG A 132 6.20 30.20 9.72
N TYR A 133 5.81 29.82 8.50
CA TYR A 133 6.33 28.59 7.92
C TYR A 133 7.84 28.70 7.61
N ALA A 134 8.30 29.83 7.08
CA ALA A 134 9.73 30.06 6.87
C ALA A 134 10.53 30.06 8.18
N GLU A 135 9.98 30.65 9.25
CA GLU A 135 10.57 30.65 10.59
C GLU A 135 10.66 29.23 11.19
N HIS A 136 9.60 28.42 11.04
CA HIS A 136 9.63 27.00 11.38
C HIS A 136 10.70 26.25 10.59
N LEU A 137 10.77 26.43 9.28
CA LEU A 137 11.78 25.76 8.44
C LEU A 137 13.21 26.16 8.81
N ALA A 138 13.43 27.38 9.30
CA ALA A 138 14.74 27.88 9.71
C ALA A 138 15.17 27.35 11.09
N SER A 139 14.22 27.08 11.98
CA SER A 139 14.48 26.66 13.36
C SER A 139 14.40 25.13 13.56
N ALA A 140 13.56 24.44 12.78
CA ALA A 140 13.32 23.01 12.96
C ALA A 140 14.50 22.15 12.49
N GLU A 141 14.87 21.17 13.33
CA GLU A 141 15.90 20.19 13.01
C GLU A 141 15.31 18.95 12.32
N GLU A 142 15.79 18.63 11.11
CA GLU A 142 15.39 17.39 10.43
C GLU A 142 16.12 16.19 11.06
N ARG A 143 15.34 15.34 11.73
CA ARG A 143 15.83 14.11 12.34
C ARG A 143 16.22 13.09 11.28
N LYS A 144 17.44 12.55 11.40
CA LYS A 144 17.94 11.48 10.52
C LYS A 144 17.78 10.12 11.17
N ASP A 145 16.56 9.60 11.17
CA ASP A 145 16.31 8.27 11.72
C ASP A 145 16.83 7.15 10.82
N PRO A 146 17.37 6.05 11.41
CA PRO A 146 17.72 4.88 10.64
C PRO A 146 16.46 4.27 10.01
N ILE A 147 16.58 3.84 8.76
CA ILE A 147 15.48 3.19 8.05
C ILE A 147 15.22 1.82 8.69
N THR A 148 14.11 1.71 9.42
CA THR A 148 13.69 0.49 10.13
C THR A 148 12.70 -0.37 9.34
N CYS A 149 12.34 0.03 8.11
CA CYS A 149 11.31 -0.60 7.30
C CYS A 149 11.56 -0.41 5.78
N HIS A 150 11.11 -1.35 4.94
CA HIS A 150 11.52 -1.46 3.53
C HIS A 150 11.12 -0.27 2.64
N GLU A 151 9.90 0.23 2.78
CA GLU A 151 9.32 1.24 1.87
C GLU A 151 9.98 2.63 1.97
N HIS A 152 10.60 2.94 3.11
CA HIS A 152 11.24 4.24 3.34
C HIS A 152 12.52 4.45 2.51
N ARG A 153 13.08 3.39 1.91
CA ARG A 153 14.20 3.53 0.98
C ARG A 153 13.78 4.28 -0.30
N ALA A 154 12.53 4.09 -0.75
CA ALA A 154 12.01 4.75 -1.94
C ALA A 154 11.80 6.26 -1.76
N LEU A 155 11.46 6.72 -0.54
CA LEU A 155 11.32 8.15 -0.22
C LEU A 155 12.66 8.88 -0.21
N LYS A 156 13.71 8.22 0.29
CA LYS A 156 15.07 8.78 0.28
C LYS A 156 15.60 9.01 -1.14
N ASP A 157 15.26 8.12 -2.08
CA ASP A 157 15.67 8.26 -3.50
C ASP A 157 14.91 9.37 -4.24
N ARG A 158 13.69 9.71 -3.80
CA ARG A 158 12.88 10.84 -4.31
C ARG A 158 13.25 12.19 -3.70
N SER A 159 13.96 12.20 -2.57
CA SER A 159 14.38 13.41 -1.85
C SER A 159 15.63 14.08 -2.45
N LYS A 160 15.82 13.99 -3.77
CA LYS A 160 16.97 14.61 -4.46
C LYS A 160 16.68 16.09 -4.70
N ILE A 161 17.70 16.93 -4.49
CA ILE A 161 17.63 18.35 -4.83
C ILE A 161 17.48 18.46 -6.34
N HIS A 162 16.41 19.11 -6.80
CA HIS A 162 16.26 19.48 -8.19
C HIS A 162 17.01 20.79 -8.41
N LYS A 163 18.15 20.74 -9.13
CA LYS A 163 18.98 21.92 -9.38
C LYS A 163 18.17 23.00 -10.11
N GLY A 164 18.16 24.22 -9.57
CA GLY A 164 17.39 25.35 -10.10
C GLY A 164 15.91 25.34 -9.70
N CYS A 165 15.55 24.67 -8.61
CA CYS A 165 14.21 24.67 -8.03
C CYS A 165 14.30 25.06 -6.56
N ASP A 166 13.48 26.03 -6.16
CA ASP A 166 13.25 26.47 -4.78
C ASP A 166 12.19 25.60 -4.08
N VAL A 167 11.24 25.07 -4.85
CA VAL A 167 10.22 24.11 -4.40
C VAL A 167 10.33 22.80 -5.19
N THR A 168 10.52 21.70 -4.48
CA THR A 168 10.63 20.34 -5.02
C THR A 168 9.29 19.58 -5.06
N GLY A 169 8.23 20.20 -4.56
CA GLY A 169 6.85 19.69 -4.55
C GLY A 169 6.06 20.30 -3.40
N ILE A 170 4.89 19.74 -3.09
CA ILE A 170 4.03 20.17 -1.98
C ILE A 170 3.67 19.01 -1.06
N CYS A 171 3.53 19.26 0.24
CA CYS A 171 2.82 18.35 1.16
C CYS A 171 1.42 18.89 1.39
N SER A 172 0.43 18.02 1.55
CA SER A 172 -0.90 18.46 1.98
C SER A 172 -1.59 17.46 2.87
N VAL A 173 -2.55 17.97 3.62
CA VAL A 173 -3.48 17.19 4.42
C VAL A 173 -4.89 17.29 3.83
N ALA A 174 -5.62 16.18 3.83
CA ALA A 174 -7.01 16.13 3.41
C ALA A 174 -7.88 15.30 4.39
N CYS A 175 -9.19 15.58 4.45
CA CYS A 175 -10.19 14.76 5.14
C CYS A 175 -10.16 13.35 4.51
N MET A 176 -9.75 12.34 5.28
CA MET A 176 -9.54 10.96 4.80
C MET A 176 -10.83 10.31 4.27
N ARG A 177 -12.00 10.80 4.70
CA ARG A 177 -13.32 10.30 4.29
C ARG A 177 -13.75 10.76 2.91
N HIS A 178 -13.52 12.03 2.58
CA HIS A 178 -14.12 12.71 1.42
C HIS A 178 -13.08 13.36 0.50
N GLY A 179 -11.82 13.42 0.92
CA GLY A 179 -10.71 13.93 0.14
C GLY A 179 -10.71 15.43 -0.04
N ALA A 180 -11.39 16.17 0.84
CA ALA A 180 -11.31 17.62 0.85
C ALA A 180 -9.96 18.04 1.45
N PHE A 181 -9.22 18.89 0.76
CA PHE A 181 -8.03 19.51 1.34
C PHE A 181 -8.38 20.31 2.58
N VAL A 182 -7.52 20.28 3.59
CA VAL A 182 -7.70 21.08 4.80
C VAL A 182 -7.11 22.47 4.58
N PRO A 183 -7.84 23.57 4.86
CA PRO A 183 -7.31 24.91 4.76
C PRO A 183 -6.02 25.09 5.57
N THR A 184 -5.15 25.98 5.13
CA THR A 184 -3.82 26.28 5.71
C THR A 184 -2.82 25.12 5.78
N ALA A 185 -3.22 23.90 5.40
CA ALA A 185 -2.44 22.68 5.57
C ALA A 185 -1.74 22.21 4.30
N GLN A 186 -1.54 23.11 3.33
CA GLN A 186 -0.69 22.88 2.17
C GLN A 186 0.61 23.66 2.30
N VAL A 187 1.73 22.96 2.15
CA VAL A 187 3.06 23.53 2.37
C VAL A 187 4.01 23.16 1.23
N ASP A 188 4.88 24.09 0.87
CA ASP A 188 5.93 23.84 -0.11
C ASP A 188 7.09 23.04 0.49
N MET A 189 7.59 22.07 -0.27
CA MET A 189 8.74 21.22 0.07
C MET A 189 10.03 21.79 -0.52
N GLN A 190 10.96 22.25 0.31
CA GLN A 190 12.23 22.82 -0.17
C GLN A 190 13.22 21.72 -0.61
N LYS A 191 13.09 20.52 -0.06
CA LYS A 191 13.99 19.40 -0.37
C LYS A 191 13.33 18.04 -0.09
N GLY A 192 12.54 17.59 -1.05
CA GLY A 192 11.73 16.38 -0.91
C GLY A 192 10.78 16.47 0.29
N GLU A 193 10.15 15.35 0.60
CA GLU A 193 9.22 15.25 1.72
C GLU A 193 9.99 15.01 3.02
N ARG A 194 10.28 16.10 3.73
CA ARG A 194 10.89 16.05 5.07
C ARG A 194 9.83 15.99 6.14
N GLN A 195 10.17 15.40 7.28
CA GLN A 195 9.21 15.32 8.40
C GLN A 195 8.83 16.71 8.89
N ILE A 196 9.76 17.67 8.89
CA ILE A 196 9.45 19.06 9.26
C ILE A 196 8.35 19.71 8.39
N ASN A 197 8.23 19.29 7.12
CA ASN A 197 7.18 19.79 6.23
C ASN A 197 5.82 19.21 6.66
N MET A 198 5.78 17.90 6.91
CA MET A 198 4.55 17.20 7.34
C MET A 198 4.12 17.58 8.75
N ASP A 199 5.06 17.82 9.67
CA ASP A 199 4.77 18.28 11.04
C ASP A 199 4.03 19.64 11.05
N TYR A 200 4.45 20.55 10.18
CA TYR A 200 3.76 21.84 10.05
C TYR A 200 2.38 21.68 9.41
N ALA A 201 2.28 20.92 8.30
CA ALA A 201 1.01 20.68 7.62
C ALA A 201 -0.02 19.97 8.53
N THR A 202 0.41 19.00 9.35
CA THR A 202 -0.45 18.32 10.33
C THR A 202 -0.90 19.25 11.45
N THR A 203 0.00 20.05 12.02
CA THR A 203 -0.34 21.07 13.02
C THR A 203 -1.42 22.02 12.50
N LYS A 204 -1.26 22.54 11.28
CA LYS A 204 -2.26 23.40 10.64
C LYS A 204 -3.59 22.68 10.40
N ALA A 205 -3.54 21.43 9.92
CA ALA A 205 -4.76 20.66 9.68
C ALA A 205 -5.55 20.32 10.95
N TRP A 206 -4.85 20.04 12.05
CA TRP A 206 -5.47 19.63 13.30
C TRP A 206 -5.94 20.81 14.13
N SER A 207 -5.33 21.99 13.96
CA SER A 207 -5.86 23.25 14.51
C SER A 207 -7.02 23.84 13.69
N TYR A 208 -7.32 23.27 12.51
CA TYR A 208 -8.42 23.75 11.68
C TYR A 208 -9.80 23.30 12.18
N GLY A 209 -10.46 24.21 12.90
CA GLY A 209 -11.75 24.02 13.55
C GLY A 209 -11.61 23.51 15.00
N ASP A 210 -12.73 23.38 15.69
CA ASP A 210 -12.74 22.90 17.09
C ASP A 210 -12.72 21.36 17.14
N LEU A 211 -11.65 20.81 17.74
CA LEU A 211 -11.47 19.38 17.99
C LEU A 211 -11.29 19.04 19.47
N THR A 212 -11.47 20.00 20.38
CA THR A 212 -11.20 19.86 21.83
C THR A 212 -11.95 18.69 22.46
N GLU A 213 -13.14 18.41 21.96
CA GLU A 213 -14.09 17.41 22.48
C GLU A 213 -14.19 16.17 21.59
N ALA A 214 -13.31 16.05 20.58
CA ALA A 214 -13.26 14.85 19.75
C ALA A 214 -12.72 13.67 20.58
N GLU A 215 -13.36 12.50 20.43
CA GLU A 215 -12.94 11.30 21.17
C GLU A 215 -11.53 10.83 20.73
N PHE A 216 -11.22 10.95 19.44
CA PHE A 216 -9.91 10.65 18.88
C PHE A 216 -9.76 11.26 17.49
N LEU A 217 -8.53 11.23 16.99
CA LEU A 217 -8.18 11.59 15.62
C LEU A 217 -7.50 10.42 14.93
N ILE A 218 -7.83 10.18 13.66
CA ILE A 218 -7.12 9.20 12.83
C ILE A 218 -6.23 9.96 11.86
N TRP A 219 -4.94 9.64 11.89
CA TRP A 219 -3.93 10.20 11.02
C TRP A 219 -3.39 9.15 10.05
N GLY A 220 -3.75 9.22 8.78
CA GLY A 220 -3.22 8.37 7.73
C GLY A 220 -1.97 8.98 7.10
N TYR A 221 -0.85 8.28 7.15
CA TYR A 221 0.37 8.72 6.47
C TYR A 221 1.25 7.52 6.13
N ASN A 222 1.78 7.50 4.91
CA ASN A 222 2.50 6.35 4.34
C ASN A 222 3.66 5.90 5.23
N VAL A 223 4.31 6.81 5.95
CA VAL A 223 5.45 6.50 6.81
C VAL A 223 5.16 6.50 8.30
N ASN A 224 3.90 6.32 8.70
CA ASN A 224 3.52 6.41 10.12
C ASN A 224 4.25 5.46 11.08
N CYS A 225 4.76 4.33 10.60
CA CYS A 225 5.59 3.44 11.42
C CYS A 225 6.97 4.04 11.80
N GLN A 226 7.46 5.05 11.07
CA GLN A 226 8.66 5.84 11.40
C GLN A 226 8.33 7.25 11.90
N TYR A 227 7.24 7.83 11.43
CA TYR A 227 6.84 9.18 11.80
C TYR A 227 6.29 9.25 13.24
N ARG A 228 5.42 8.31 13.63
CA ARG A 228 4.76 8.27 14.95
C ARG A 228 5.75 8.35 16.13
N PRO A 229 6.79 7.50 16.23
CA PRO A 229 7.59 7.38 17.44
C PRO A 229 8.21 8.70 17.93
N HIS A 230 8.47 9.63 17.01
CA HIS A 230 9.13 10.90 17.31
C HIS A 230 8.24 12.11 17.03
N HIS A 231 6.97 11.92 16.66
CA HIS A 231 6.09 13.05 16.34
C HIS A 231 5.88 13.96 17.54
N LYS A 232 5.56 13.38 18.72
CA LYS A 232 5.37 14.14 19.96
C LYS A 232 6.62 14.94 20.32
N GLU A 233 7.78 14.29 20.32
CA GLU A 233 9.08 14.94 20.58
C GLU A 233 9.35 16.12 19.64
N ARG A 234 9.04 15.99 18.33
CA ARG A 234 9.26 17.07 17.35
C ARG A 234 8.30 18.24 17.54
N VAL A 235 7.03 17.97 17.88
CA VAL A 235 6.05 19.02 18.15
C VAL A 235 6.42 19.78 19.43
N GLU A 236 6.73 19.09 20.53
CA GLU A 236 7.11 19.69 21.81
C GLU A 236 8.42 20.49 21.75
N ALA A 237 9.33 20.13 20.84
CA ALA A 237 10.59 20.84 20.65
C ALA A 237 10.47 22.11 19.79
N SER A 238 9.32 22.36 19.15
CA SER A 238 9.13 23.51 18.25
C SER A 238 8.27 24.60 18.88
N GLU A 239 8.63 25.85 18.63
CA GLU A 239 7.82 27.02 19.02
C GLU A 239 6.63 27.27 18.06
N TYR A 240 6.62 26.60 16.90
CA TYR A 240 5.65 26.81 15.82
C TYR A 240 4.64 25.66 15.68
N LEU A 241 4.83 24.57 16.42
CA LEU A 241 3.99 23.38 16.35
C LEU A 241 3.20 23.19 17.64
N ALA A 242 1.98 22.67 17.53
CA ALA A 242 1.16 22.33 18.68
C ALA A 242 0.18 21.20 18.33
N PHE A 243 -0.06 20.31 19.30
CA PHE A 243 -1.22 19.43 19.23
C PHE A 243 -2.49 20.22 19.56
N PRO A 244 -3.65 19.82 19.04
CA PRO A 244 -4.92 20.31 19.57
C PRO A 244 -5.07 19.90 21.03
N ASP A 245 -5.64 20.81 21.83
CA ASP A 245 -5.87 20.59 23.25
C ASP A 245 -6.61 19.26 23.49
N GLY A 246 -6.04 18.42 24.36
CA GLY A 246 -6.66 17.16 24.79
C GLY A 246 -6.63 16.00 23.77
N LEU A 247 -5.94 16.16 22.62
CA LEU A 247 -5.85 15.14 21.58
C LEU A 247 -4.47 14.47 21.43
N GLU A 248 -3.41 14.97 22.07
CA GLU A 248 -2.03 14.44 21.91
C GLU A 248 -1.92 12.92 22.11
N ASP A 249 -2.63 12.37 23.10
CA ASP A 249 -2.61 10.94 23.43
C ASP A 249 -3.79 10.16 22.81
N LYS A 250 -4.58 10.80 21.93
CA LYS A 250 -5.79 10.25 21.29
C LYS A 250 -5.68 10.20 19.77
N ILE A 251 -4.46 10.07 19.24
CA ILE A 251 -4.20 9.99 17.80
C ILE A 251 -3.88 8.55 17.39
N TYR A 252 -4.71 8.00 16.49
CA TYR A 252 -4.45 6.73 15.82
C TYR A 252 -3.66 6.95 14.53
N TYR A 253 -2.40 6.53 14.55
CA TYR A 253 -1.50 6.60 13.39
C TYR A 253 -1.70 5.40 12.47
N ALA A 254 -2.28 5.66 11.30
CA ALA A 254 -2.60 4.69 10.27
C ALA A 254 -1.66 4.78 9.06
N ILE A 255 -1.47 3.68 8.35
CA ILE A 255 -0.83 3.63 7.03
C ILE A 255 -1.90 3.18 6.04
N GLY A 256 -1.91 3.77 4.84
CA GLY A 256 -2.88 3.43 3.83
C GLY A 256 -2.86 1.93 3.49
N THR A 257 -4.04 1.36 3.24
CA THR A 257 -4.23 -0.11 3.11
C THR A 257 -3.36 -0.70 2.00
N TRP A 258 -3.09 0.07 0.94
CA TRP A 258 -2.23 -0.39 -0.14
C TRP A 258 -0.75 -0.22 0.19
N HIS A 259 -0.37 0.89 0.83
CA HIS A 259 1.00 1.14 1.25
C HIS A 259 1.45 0.17 2.35
N VAL A 260 0.63 -0.11 3.36
CA VAL A 260 1.05 -0.91 4.53
C VAL A 260 1.64 -2.28 4.17
N HIS A 261 1.26 -2.87 3.04
CA HIS A 261 1.83 -4.13 2.60
C HIS A 261 3.26 -4.02 2.06
N GLY A 262 3.74 -2.84 1.67
CA GLY A 262 5.13 -2.55 1.31
C GLY A 262 6.04 -2.37 2.54
N HIS A 263 5.45 -2.25 3.73
CA HIS A 263 6.16 -2.26 5.00
C HIS A 263 6.49 -3.68 5.48
N LYS A 264 7.24 -3.77 6.58
CA LYS A 264 7.47 -5.03 7.28
C LYS A 264 6.15 -5.62 7.81
N ASN A 265 6.11 -6.93 7.99
CA ASN A 265 4.88 -7.67 8.34
C ASN A 265 4.20 -7.13 9.60
N GLU A 266 4.96 -6.70 10.60
CA GLU A 266 4.39 -6.17 11.85
C GLU A 266 3.68 -4.83 11.66
N CYS A 267 4.01 -4.07 10.62
CA CYS A 267 3.30 -2.81 10.34
C CYS A 267 1.84 -3.04 9.92
N TYR A 268 1.53 -4.21 9.34
CA TYR A 268 0.18 -4.51 8.87
C TYR A 268 -0.85 -4.40 10.00
N PRO A 269 -0.79 -5.23 11.06
CA PRO A 269 -1.82 -5.13 12.09
C PRO A 269 -1.72 -3.87 12.95
N ARG A 270 -0.53 -3.29 13.06
CA ARG A 270 -0.27 -2.09 13.88
C ARG A 270 -0.81 -0.79 13.28
N HIS A 271 -0.90 -0.70 11.94
CA HIS A 271 -1.19 0.57 11.26
C HIS A 271 -2.26 0.50 10.17
N VAL A 272 -2.68 -0.68 9.70
CA VAL A 272 -3.76 -0.75 8.71
C VAL A 272 -5.04 -0.14 9.28
N THR A 273 -5.73 0.66 8.47
CA THR A 273 -6.99 1.33 8.81
C THR A 273 -8.09 0.36 9.22
N SER A 274 -8.16 -0.82 8.60
CA SER A 274 -9.19 -1.83 8.86
C SER A 274 -9.23 -2.35 10.30
N PHE A 275 -8.12 -2.24 11.05
CA PHE A 275 -8.07 -2.62 12.47
C PHE A 275 -8.18 -1.42 13.42
N ILE A 276 -8.46 -0.22 12.92
CA ILE A 276 -8.71 0.96 13.75
C ILE A 276 -10.22 1.14 13.85
N LYS A 277 -10.75 1.00 15.07
CA LYS A 277 -12.18 1.20 15.34
C LYS A 277 -12.60 2.63 14.94
N GLY A 278 -13.73 2.75 14.25
CA GLY A 278 -14.22 4.02 13.71
C GLY A 278 -13.63 4.44 12.36
N ALA A 279 -12.49 3.88 11.93
CA ALA A 279 -11.89 4.25 10.64
C ALA A 279 -12.75 3.85 9.43
N GLY A 280 -13.47 2.73 9.55
CA GLY A 280 -14.12 2.04 8.44
C GLY A 280 -13.12 1.47 7.42
N VAL A 281 -13.62 0.93 6.31
CA VAL A 281 -12.79 0.47 5.19
C VAL A 281 -12.36 1.68 4.36
N LYS A 282 -11.37 2.42 4.85
CA LYS A 282 -10.78 3.57 4.16
C LYS A 282 -9.35 3.26 3.77
N SER A 283 -9.02 3.50 2.51
CA SER A 283 -7.68 3.22 2.01
C SER A 283 -6.63 4.18 2.56
N ALA A 284 -7.02 5.37 3.05
CA ALA A 284 -6.14 6.51 3.32
C ALA A 284 -5.27 6.94 2.11
N GLU A 285 -5.66 6.54 0.89
CA GLU A 285 -4.95 6.82 -0.38
C GLU A 285 -5.59 7.97 -1.17
N ILE A 286 -6.53 8.71 -0.56
CA ILE A 286 -7.40 9.64 -1.32
C ILE A 286 -6.62 10.80 -1.95
N LEU A 287 -5.48 11.18 -1.37
CA LEU A 287 -4.61 12.22 -1.93
C LEU A 287 -4.02 11.84 -3.29
N GLU A 288 -3.73 10.57 -3.57
CA GLU A 288 -3.22 10.12 -4.89
C GLU A 288 -4.20 10.42 -6.02
N ALA A 289 -5.51 10.22 -5.77
CA ALA A 289 -6.54 10.58 -6.74
C ALA A 289 -6.61 12.11 -6.94
N ARG A 290 -6.45 12.89 -5.86
CA ARG A 290 -6.41 14.35 -5.93
C ARG A 290 -5.17 14.87 -6.65
N TRP A 291 -4.02 14.23 -6.47
CA TRP A 291 -2.80 14.54 -7.21
C TRP A 291 -2.96 14.32 -8.69
N SER A 292 -3.64 13.24 -9.11
CA SER A 292 -3.92 13.01 -10.52
C SER A 292 -4.63 14.20 -11.17
N GLU A 293 -5.58 14.81 -10.48
CA GLU A 293 -6.29 16.01 -10.95
C GLU A 293 -5.39 17.26 -10.91
N LEU A 294 -4.73 17.51 -9.78
CA LEU A 294 -3.90 18.71 -9.59
C LEU A 294 -2.67 18.75 -10.51
N ASN A 295 -2.11 17.58 -10.85
CA ASN A 295 -0.90 17.47 -11.66
C ASN A 295 -1.07 17.97 -13.09
N HIS A 296 -2.29 18.04 -13.62
CA HIS A 296 -2.54 18.68 -14.91
C HIS A 296 -2.16 20.17 -14.91
N ALA A 297 -2.24 20.84 -13.77
CA ALA A 297 -1.84 22.24 -13.62
C ALA A 297 -0.32 22.42 -13.43
N ALA A 298 0.41 21.39 -13.02
CA ALA A 298 1.83 21.47 -12.63
C ALA A 298 2.73 22.17 -13.67
N PRO A 299 2.63 21.86 -14.99
CA PRO A 299 3.47 22.54 -15.99
C PRO A 299 3.26 24.05 -16.05
N SER A 300 2.02 24.51 -15.78
CA SER A 300 1.69 25.93 -15.79
C SER A 300 2.14 26.64 -14.51
N LEU A 301 2.04 25.97 -13.37
CA LEU A 301 2.39 26.50 -12.05
C LEU A 301 3.91 26.61 -11.86
N ARG A 302 4.67 25.73 -12.52
CA ARG A 302 6.13 25.61 -12.37
C ARG A 302 6.91 26.90 -12.62
N TYR A 303 6.43 27.75 -13.52
CA TYR A 303 7.13 28.96 -13.97
C TYR A 303 6.42 30.26 -13.56
N MET A 304 5.39 30.17 -12.71
CA MET A 304 4.77 31.36 -12.13
C MET A 304 5.72 32.01 -11.12
N THR A 305 5.38 33.19 -10.61
CA THR A 305 6.04 33.66 -9.38
C THR A 305 5.48 32.88 -8.19
N LEU A 306 6.17 32.87 -7.05
CA LEU A 306 5.71 32.14 -5.86
C LEU A 306 4.35 32.64 -5.37
N ALA A 307 4.13 33.96 -5.35
CA ALA A 307 2.84 34.52 -4.97
C ALA A 307 1.72 34.01 -5.88
N HIS A 308 1.87 34.20 -7.20
CA HIS A 308 0.83 33.79 -8.14
C HIS A 308 0.63 32.28 -8.17
N ARG A 309 1.68 31.48 -7.97
CA ARG A 309 1.57 30.02 -7.82
C ARG A 309 0.72 29.66 -6.60
N ALA A 310 0.99 30.23 -5.44
CA ALA A 310 0.25 29.95 -4.21
C ALA A 310 -1.23 30.29 -4.38
N GLU A 311 -1.53 31.45 -4.98
CA GLU A 311 -2.90 31.88 -5.24
C GLU A 311 -3.63 31.00 -6.27
N MET A 312 -2.92 30.51 -7.29
CA MET A 312 -3.50 29.60 -8.28
C MET A 312 -3.71 28.19 -7.72
N LEU A 313 -2.82 27.71 -6.83
CA LEU A 313 -3.01 26.47 -6.08
C LEU A 313 -4.27 26.56 -5.21
N ASP A 314 -4.41 27.63 -4.45
CA ASP A 314 -5.62 27.88 -3.64
C ASP A 314 -6.89 27.83 -4.48
N ALA A 315 -6.87 28.46 -5.66
CA ALA A 315 -8.00 28.45 -6.60
C ALA A 315 -8.38 27.04 -7.05
N LEU A 316 -7.38 26.24 -7.43
CA LEU A 316 -7.56 24.86 -7.89
C LEU A 316 -8.12 23.99 -6.76
N LEU A 317 -7.58 24.12 -5.56
CA LEU A 317 -8.02 23.36 -4.39
C LEU A 317 -9.42 23.76 -3.94
N ASN A 318 -9.77 25.05 -4.03
CA ASN A 318 -11.12 25.52 -3.78
C ASN A 318 -12.10 24.92 -4.78
N ASP A 319 -11.77 24.91 -6.07
CA ASP A 319 -12.61 24.28 -7.10
C ASP A 319 -12.78 22.77 -6.87
N MET A 320 -11.70 22.07 -6.51
CA MET A 320 -11.72 20.64 -6.17
C MET A 320 -12.58 20.35 -4.94
N ASN A 321 -12.44 21.16 -3.88
CA ASN A 321 -13.25 21.04 -2.66
C ASN A 321 -14.72 21.40 -2.91
N TRP A 322 -14.99 22.45 -3.68
CA TRP A 322 -16.34 22.83 -4.09
C TRP A 322 -17.02 21.72 -4.89
N LYS A 323 -16.36 21.17 -5.92
CA LYS A 323 -16.88 20.02 -6.69
C LYS A 323 -17.15 18.81 -5.81
N MET A 324 -16.26 18.54 -4.84
CA MET A 324 -16.47 17.46 -3.87
C MET A 324 -17.72 17.72 -3.02
N MET A 325 -17.91 18.93 -2.51
CA MET A 325 -19.07 19.28 -1.68
C MET A 325 -20.39 19.20 -2.45
N VAL A 326 -20.45 19.73 -3.67
CA VAL A 326 -21.67 19.68 -4.50
C VAL A 326 -22.06 18.23 -4.81
N ASN A 327 -21.09 17.34 -4.97
CA ASN A 327 -21.33 15.92 -5.22
C ASN A 327 -21.50 15.08 -3.94
N LEU A 328 -21.34 15.67 -2.75
CA LEU A 328 -21.25 14.95 -1.49
C LEU A 328 -22.53 14.15 -1.18
N LEU A 329 -23.71 14.74 -1.38
CA LEU A 329 -24.99 14.08 -1.13
C LEU A 329 -25.15 12.82 -2.00
N GLY A 330 -24.85 12.94 -3.30
CA GLY A 330 -24.90 11.81 -4.23
C GLY A 330 -23.87 10.73 -3.89
N TYR A 331 -22.68 11.12 -3.43
CA TYR A 331 -21.65 10.19 -2.98
C TYR A 331 -22.07 9.43 -1.71
N ILE A 332 -22.54 10.14 -0.68
CA ILE A 332 -22.97 9.55 0.59
C ILE A 332 -24.15 8.61 0.37
N SER A 333 -25.16 9.02 -0.39
CA SER A 333 -26.33 8.17 -0.67
C SER A 333 -25.94 6.84 -1.34
N LYS A 334 -25.06 6.89 -2.35
CA LYS A 334 -24.56 5.67 -3.01
C LYS A 334 -23.68 4.83 -2.10
N SER A 335 -22.81 5.48 -1.32
CA SER A 335 -21.91 4.80 -0.40
C SER A 335 -22.66 4.14 0.76
N TYR A 336 -23.79 4.69 1.20
CA TYR A 336 -24.64 4.09 2.22
C TYR A 336 -25.27 2.77 1.75
N HIS A 337 -25.83 2.73 0.55
CA HIS A 337 -26.38 1.50 -0.02
C HIS A 337 -25.29 0.42 -0.15
N LYS A 338 -24.14 0.81 -0.71
CA LYS A 338 -22.99 -0.09 -0.83
C LYS A 338 -22.49 -0.61 0.53
N ALA A 339 -22.46 0.25 1.55
CA ALA A 339 -22.06 -0.15 2.90
C ALA A 339 -23.06 -1.12 3.54
N HIS A 340 -24.35 -1.05 3.19
CA HIS A 340 -25.34 -2.01 3.65
C HIS A 340 -25.12 -3.40 3.02
N GLU A 341 -24.92 -3.45 1.71
CA GLU A 341 -24.59 -4.70 0.98
C GLU A 341 -23.30 -5.32 1.53
N GLU A 342 -22.22 -4.53 1.62
CA GLU A 342 -20.92 -5.00 2.15
C GLU A 342 -21.01 -5.46 3.61
N ARG A 343 -21.93 -4.90 4.41
CA ARG A 343 -22.17 -5.35 5.78
C ARG A 343 -22.83 -6.73 5.81
N GLU A 344 -23.79 -6.98 4.92
CA GLU A 344 -24.45 -8.29 4.82
C GLU A 344 -23.44 -9.37 4.42
N ASP A 345 -22.62 -9.10 3.39
CA ASP A 345 -21.55 -10.00 2.96
C ASP A 345 -20.55 -10.29 4.10
N ALA A 346 -20.08 -9.23 4.79
CA ALA A 346 -19.12 -9.38 5.88
C ALA A 346 -19.71 -10.15 7.07
N GLN A 347 -21.01 -9.99 7.35
CA GLN A 347 -21.71 -10.71 8.41
C GLN A 347 -21.82 -12.20 8.07
N GLU A 348 -22.18 -12.55 6.83
CA GLU A 348 -22.25 -13.95 6.37
C GLU A 348 -20.87 -14.62 6.45
N GLU A 349 -19.81 -13.95 5.96
CA GLU A 349 -18.45 -14.47 6.05
C GLU A 349 -17.99 -14.67 7.50
N PHE A 350 -18.33 -13.72 8.38
CA PHE A 350 -18.03 -13.83 9.81
C PHE A 350 -18.77 -15.01 10.46
N GLU A 351 -20.06 -15.17 10.21
CA GLU A 351 -20.87 -16.26 10.76
C GLU A 351 -20.38 -17.63 10.29
N ASN A 352 -20.00 -17.75 9.02
CA ASN A 352 -19.40 -18.97 8.47
C ASN A 352 -18.10 -19.33 9.21
N LEU A 353 -17.21 -18.37 9.45
CA LEU A 353 -15.98 -18.59 10.21
C LEU A 353 -16.27 -18.91 11.69
N ASP A 354 -17.16 -18.15 12.32
CA ASP A 354 -17.54 -18.28 13.72
C ASP A 354 -18.16 -19.67 13.98
N SER A 355 -18.97 -20.20 13.06
CA SER A 355 -19.59 -21.53 13.16
C SER A 355 -18.59 -22.68 13.32
N THR A 356 -17.35 -22.50 12.85
CA THR A 356 -16.26 -23.49 12.96
C THR A 356 -15.40 -23.31 14.22
N THR A 357 -15.68 -22.28 15.02
CA THR A 357 -14.87 -21.85 16.15
C THR A 357 -15.49 -22.31 17.47
N SER A 358 -14.69 -22.95 18.33
CA SER A 358 -15.12 -23.40 19.67
C SER A 358 -15.41 -22.25 20.63
N ASP A 359 -16.27 -22.47 21.63
CA ASP A 359 -16.61 -21.46 22.65
C ASP A 359 -15.38 -20.93 23.41
N GLU A 360 -14.40 -21.81 23.64
CA GLU A 360 -13.12 -21.43 24.26
C GLU A 360 -12.34 -20.45 23.38
N GLN A 361 -12.25 -20.72 22.07
CA GLN A 361 -11.60 -19.83 21.11
C GLN A 361 -12.32 -18.49 21.01
N ARG A 362 -13.66 -18.48 20.93
CA ARG A 362 -14.47 -17.25 20.88
C ARG A 362 -14.19 -16.36 22.10
N THR A 363 -14.25 -16.95 23.29
CA THR A 363 -14.00 -16.23 24.55
C THR A 363 -12.57 -15.68 24.60
N LYS A 364 -11.60 -16.52 24.22
CA LYS A 364 -10.18 -16.14 24.21
C LYS A 364 -9.89 -15.03 23.21
N TRP A 365 -10.34 -15.15 21.96
CA TRP A 365 -10.08 -14.17 20.91
C TRP A 365 -10.78 -12.84 21.19
N ALA A 366 -12.03 -12.86 21.64
CA ALA A 366 -12.73 -11.63 22.04
C ALA A 366 -11.99 -10.90 23.18
N SER A 367 -11.49 -11.64 24.18
CA SER A 367 -10.68 -11.05 25.25
C SER A 367 -9.35 -10.48 24.74
N GLN A 368 -8.67 -11.18 23.82
CA GLN A 368 -7.41 -10.72 23.23
C GLN A 368 -7.59 -9.46 22.39
N GLU A 369 -8.64 -9.43 21.55
CA GLU A 369 -9.01 -8.28 20.74
C GLU A 369 -9.33 -7.06 21.61
N ALA A 370 -10.19 -7.23 22.63
CA ALA A 370 -10.54 -6.14 23.54
C ALA A 370 -9.30 -5.56 24.24
N GLN A 371 -8.40 -6.42 24.72
CA GLN A 371 -7.14 -5.99 25.34
C GLN A 371 -6.20 -5.31 24.35
N ALA A 372 -6.11 -5.80 23.11
CA ALA A 372 -5.28 -5.20 22.07
C ALA A 372 -5.76 -3.79 21.71
N HIS A 373 -7.07 -3.62 21.50
CA HIS A 373 -7.66 -2.32 21.19
C HIS A 373 -7.53 -1.32 22.34
N ALA A 374 -7.73 -1.75 23.58
CA ALA A 374 -7.57 -0.90 24.76
C ALA A 374 -6.15 -0.35 24.90
N ASN A 375 -5.14 -1.14 24.53
CA ASN A 375 -3.73 -0.76 24.67
C ASN A 375 -3.15 -0.08 23.42
N ARG A 376 -3.83 -0.14 22.27
CA ARG A 376 -3.27 0.28 20.95
C ARG A 376 -2.72 1.69 20.91
N LEU A 377 -3.38 2.66 21.56
CA LEU A 377 -2.94 4.07 21.56
C LEU A 377 -1.55 4.22 22.21
N HIS A 378 -1.35 3.54 23.34
CA HIS A 378 -0.10 3.58 24.10
C HIS A 378 0.97 2.66 23.48
N ASP A 379 0.60 1.43 23.14
CA ASP A 379 1.48 0.44 22.51
C ASP A 379 0.83 -0.19 21.28
N VAL A 380 1.25 0.28 20.10
CA VAL A 380 0.79 -0.29 18.82
C VAL A 380 1.13 -1.77 18.69
N LYS A 381 2.17 -2.28 19.39
CA LYS A 381 2.54 -3.71 19.35
C LYS A 381 1.49 -4.62 19.97
N ALA A 382 0.54 -4.07 20.74
CA ALA A 382 -0.61 -4.83 21.23
C ALA A 382 -1.40 -5.47 20.08
N MET A 383 -1.35 -4.89 18.88
CA MET A 383 -1.98 -5.42 17.67
C MET A 383 -1.25 -6.64 17.06
N ASP A 384 -0.07 -7.03 17.56
CA ASP A 384 0.69 -8.18 17.05
C ASP A 384 -0.04 -9.51 17.24
N ILE A 385 -1.14 -9.54 18.00
CA ILE A 385 -2.03 -10.71 18.11
C ILE A 385 -2.58 -11.17 16.75
N TYR A 386 -2.72 -10.25 15.79
CA TYR A 386 -3.20 -10.54 14.44
C TYR A 386 -2.09 -11.04 13.50
N LEU A 387 -0.83 -11.11 13.97
CA LEU A 387 0.24 -11.74 13.19
C LEU A 387 0.09 -13.25 13.23
N SER A 388 0.16 -13.87 12.05
CA SER A 388 0.17 -15.32 11.95
C SER A 388 1.48 -15.87 12.55
N LYS A 389 1.36 -16.51 13.71
CA LYS A 389 2.44 -17.28 14.33
C LYS A 389 2.45 -18.69 13.74
N LEU A 390 2.77 -18.78 12.46
CA LEU A 390 2.99 -20.09 11.84
C LEU A 390 4.41 -20.51 12.21
N GLU A 391 4.54 -21.48 13.13
CA GLU A 391 5.81 -22.19 13.26
C GLU A 391 6.13 -22.79 11.88
N GLY A 392 7.30 -22.44 11.34
CA GLY A 392 7.73 -22.94 10.05
C GLY A 392 7.76 -24.46 10.09
N ALA A 393 6.86 -25.09 9.34
CA ALA A 393 6.82 -26.52 9.25
C ALA A 393 8.18 -27.02 8.70
N PRO A 394 8.76 -28.09 9.27
CA PRO A 394 10.12 -28.47 8.96
C PRO A 394 10.27 -28.86 7.48
N PRO A 395 11.32 -28.35 6.78
CA PRO A 395 11.57 -28.69 5.39
C PRO A 395 12.00 -30.15 5.25
N GLN A 396 11.86 -30.73 4.05
CA GLN A 396 12.23 -32.13 3.78
C GLN A 396 13.70 -32.39 4.13
N ALA A 397 14.60 -31.43 3.83
CA ALA A 397 16.02 -31.55 4.14
C ALA A 397 16.30 -31.70 5.64
N LYS A 398 15.55 -30.98 6.50
CA LYS A 398 15.71 -31.05 7.96
C LYS A 398 15.17 -32.36 8.52
N LEU A 399 14.07 -32.86 7.97
CA LEU A 399 13.51 -34.16 8.34
C LEU A 399 14.42 -35.31 7.86
N GLY A 400 14.97 -35.20 6.64
CA GLY A 400 15.92 -36.16 6.10
C GLY A 400 17.22 -36.23 6.89
N LEU A 401 17.77 -35.10 7.32
CA LEU A 401 18.97 -35.08 8.18
C LEU A 401 18.74 -35.81 9.50
N ARG A 402 17.60 -35.56 10.16
CA ARG A 402 17.20 -36.29 11.37
C ARG A 402 17.06 -37.80 11.13
N GLY A 403 16.48 -38.20 9.99
CA GLY A 403 16.35 -39.61 9.61
C GLY A 403 17.70 -40.28 9.43
N VAL A 404 18.63 -39.65 8.71
CA VAL A 404 19.99 -40.17 8.51
C VAL A 404 20.76 -40.29 9.84
N GLU A 405 20.66 -39.29 10.73
CA GLU A 405 21.28 -39.35 12.06
C GLU A 405 20.72 -40.50 12.91
N GLN A 406 19.41 -40.74 12.86
CA GLN A 406 18.77 -41.85 13.57
C GLN A 406 19.23 -43.21 13.04
N GLU A 407 19.32 -43.36 11.72
CA GLU A 407 19.82 -44.58 11.08
C GLU A 407 21.29 -44.87 11.46
N GLN A 408 22.15 -43.85 11.42
CA GLN A 408 23.56 -43.96 11.78
C GLN A 408 23.74 -44.30 13.25
N ASN A 409 23.01 -43.64 14.15
CA ASN A 409 23.10 -43.89 15.60
C ASN A 409 22.56 -45.27 15.98
N ALA A 410 21.52 -45.76 15.29
CA ALA A 410 20.95 -47.09 15.53
C ALA A 410 21.70 -48.23 14.84
N GLY A 411 22.58 -47.93 13.86
CA GLY A 411 23.29 -48.91 13.05
C GLY A 411 22.36 -49.80 12.21
N LYS A 412 21.12 -49.36 11.96
CA LYS A 412 20.08 -50.12 11.26
C LYS A 412 19.52 -49.30 10.12
N ASN A 413 19.25 -49.96 8.99
CA ASN A 413 18.66 -49.35 7.79
C ASN A 413 19.44 -48.13 7.27
N VAL A 414 20.77 -48.09 7.45
CA VAL A 414 21.62 -46.98 6.98
C VAL A 414 21.43 -46.78 5.48
N GLY A 415 21.09 -45.57 5.06
CA GLY A 415 20.88 -45.21 3.65
C GLY A 415 19.42 -45.26 3.20
N LEU A 416 18.50 -45.73 4.04
CA LEU A 416 17.08 -45.81 3.73
C LEU A 416 16.47 -44.42 3.50
N THR A 417 16.74 -43.47 4.39
CA THR A 417 16.26 -42.08 4.27
C THR A 417 16.76 -41.43 2.98
N ALA A 418 18.03 -41.63 2.64
CA ALA A 418 18.61 -41.08 1.41
C ALA A 418 17.96 -41.68 0.16
N TRP A 419 17.69 -42.99 0.17
CA TRP A 419 16.99 -43.67 -0.91
C TRP A 419 15.55 -43.15 -1.09
N ILE A 420 14.79 -42.98 -0.01
CA ILE A 420 13.42 -42.43 -0.08
C ILE A 420 13.43 -41.00 -0.63
N VAL A 421 14.34 -40.14 -0.14
CA VAL A 421 14.48 -38.76 -0.63
C VAL A 421 14.77 -38.74 -2.13
N GLU A 422 15.62 -39.64 -2.63
CA GLU A 422 15.91 -39.72 -4.07
C GLU A 422 14.72 -40.22 -4.87
N GLY A 423 13.96 -41.20 -4.35
CA GLY A 423 12.72 -41.66 -4.97
C GLY A 423 11.65 -40.56 -5.08
N ILE A 424 11.48 -39.74 -4.03
CA ILE A 424 10.58 -38.58 -4.05
C ILE A 424 11.03 -37.57 -5.13
N LYS A 425 12.33 -37.27 -5.23
CA LYS A 425 12.84 -36.37 -6.28
C LYS A 425 12.58 -36.90 -7.69
N ILE A 426 12.68 -38.21 -7.90
CA ILE A 426 12.39 -38.85 -9.19
C ILE A 426 10.91 -38.65 -9.54
N GLN A 427 9.98 -38.85 -8.59
CA GLN A 427 8.55 -38.57 -8.80
C GLN A 427 8.30 -37.09 -9.14
N GLN A 428 8.96 -36.16 -8.45
CA GLN A 428 8.87 -34.73 -8.77
C GLN A 428 9.37 -34.41 -10.18
N GLN A 429 10.45 -35.06 -10.62
CA GLN A 429 10.97 -34.86 -11.98
C GLN A 429 10.03 -35.43 -13.04
N GLN A 430 9.42 -36.60 -12.79
CA GLN A 430 8.38 -37.15 -13.65
C GLN A 430 7.23 -36.14 -13.82
N LEU A 431 6.73 -35.56 -12.73
CA LEU A 431 5.69 -34.53 -12.76
C LEU A 431 6.12 -33.27 -13.50
N ARG A 432 7.35 -32.78 -13.30
CA ARG A 432 7.87 -31.61 -14.03
C ARG A 432 7.99 -31.84 -15.53
N ILE A 433 8.38 -33.03 -15.95
CA ILE A 433 8.43 -33.38 -17.38
C ILE A 433 7.02 -33.43 -17.95
N GLN A 434 6.06 -34.06 -17.25
CA GLN A 434 4.65 -34.08 -17.66
C GLN A 434 4.08 -32.66 -17.79
N ASP A 435 4.38 -31.80 -16.81
CA ASP A 435 3.93 -30.41 -16.79
C ASP A 435 4.53 -29.59 -17.95
N GLU A 436 5.82 -29.75 -18.24
CA GLU A 436 6.49 -29.08 -19.36
C GLU A 436 5.91 -29.50 -20.73
N ILE A 437 5.60 -30.79 -20.89
CA ILE A 437 4.95 -31.31 -22.11
C ILE A 437 3.52 -30.78 -22.22
N ALA A 438 2.76 -30.79 -21.12
CA ALA A 438 1.37 -30.33 -21.11
C ALA A 438 1.24 -28.82 -21.39
N HIS A 439 2.16 -28.00 -20.88
CA HIS A 439 2.18 -26.56 -21.11
C HIS A 439 2.65 -26.16 -22.52
N ASN A 440 3.32 -27.06 -23.24
CA ASN A 440 3.85 -26.81 -24.58
C ASN A 440 3.33 -27.85 -25.58
N PRO A 441 2.03 -27.81 -25.95
CA PRO A 441 1.43 -28.80 -26.85
C PRO A 441 2.02 -28.76 -28.27
N ASN A 442 2.62 -27.62 -28.67
CA ASN A 442 3.34 -27.46 -29.93
C ASN A 442 4.78 -26.98 -29.61
N PRO A 443 5.67 -27.88 -29.16
CA PRO A 443 6.98 -27.50 -28.67
C PRO A 443 7.88 -27.00 -29.80
N THR A 444 8.76 -26.07 -29.46
CA THR A 444 9.89 -25.68 -30.31
C THR A 444 11.03 -26.69 -30.17
N THR A 445 11.95 -26.74 -31.14
CA THR A 445 13.14 -27.62 -31.08
C THR A 445 13.96 -27.41 -29.81
N VAL A 446 14.02 -26.18 -29.29
CA VAL A 446 14.72 -25.87 -28.03
C VAL A 446 14.00 -26.50 -26.82
N GLN A 447 12.66 -26.47 -26.81
CA GLN A 447 11.86 -27.12 -25.77
C GLN A 447 11.94 -28.64 -25.85
N ASP A 448 11.98 -29.22 -27.06
CA ASP A 448 12.20 -30.66 -27.24
C ASP A 448 13.57 -31.09 -26.71
N ILE A 449 14.64 -30.32 -26.99
CA ILE A 449 15.98 -30.58 -26.44
C ILE A 449 15.97 -30.49 -24.91
N LYS A 450 15.23 -29.53 -24.33
CA LYS A 450 15.10 -29.39 -22.87
C LYS A 450 14.43 -30.62 -22.27
N VAL A 451 13.30 -31.07 -22.83
CA VAL A 451 12.60 -32.27 -22.39
C VAL A 451 13.47 -33.51 -22.53
N ALA A 452 14.20 -33.66 -23.63
CA ALA A 452 15.13 -34.77 -23.85
C ALA A 452 16.24 -34.83 -22.78
N LYS A 453 16.85 -33.68 -22.43
CA LYS A 453 17.85 -33.60 -21.36
C LYS A 453 17.26 -33.94 -19.99
N MET A 454 16.03 -33.51 -19.72
CA MET A 454 15.34 -33.85 -18.46
C MET A 454 15.08 -35.36 -18.37
N LYS A 455 14.66 -35.99 -19.47
CA LYS A 455 14.48 -37.45 -19.55
C LYS A 455 15.79 -38.20 -19.36
N GLU A 456 16.87 -37.80 -20.03
CA GLU A 456 18.19 -38.45 -19.88
C GLU A 456 18.68 -38.40 -18.42
N LYS A 457 18.51 -37.26 -17.75
CA LYS A 457 18.84 -37.11 -16.34
C LYS A 457 17.99 -38.02 -15.45
N LEU A 458 16.69 -38.10 -15.72
CA LEU A 458 15.75 -38.94 -14.99
C LEU A 458 16.12 -40.42 -15.10
N ILE A 459 16.49 -40.90 -16.28
CA ILE A 459 16.94 -42.29 -16.49
C ILE A 459 18.14 -42.60 -15.60
N LYS A 460 19.18 -41.77 -15.64
CA LYS A 460 20.39 -41.95 -14.81
C LYS A 460 20.09 -41.97 -13.32
N GLN A 461 19.18 -41.11 -12.86
CA GLN A 461 18.78 -41.09 -11.44
C GLN A 461 17.96 -42.34 -11.07
N PHE A 462 17.09 -42.79 -11.95
CA PHE A 462 16.30 -44.01 -11.74
C PHE A 462 17.20 -45.26 -11.68
N GLU A 463 18.15 -45.40 -12.61
CA GLU A 463 19.13 -46.50 -12.59
C GLU A 463 19.93 -46.52 -11.28
N ASN A 464 20.39 -45.35 -10.81
CA ASN A 464 21.09 -45.24 -9.53
C ASN A 464 20.19 -45.61 -8.34
N LEU A 465 18.91 -45.21 -8.36
CA LEU A 465 17.94 -45.57 -7.34
C LEU A 465 17.74 -47.10 -7.29
N MET A 466 17.61 -47.73 -8.45
CA MET A 466 17.43 -49.18 -8.57
C MET A 466 18.67 -49.95 -8.07
N ASN A 467 19.88 -49.51 -8.44
CA ASN A 467 21.12 -50.10 -7.92
C ASN A 467 21.21 -49.97 -6.39
N THR A 468 20.79 -48.83 -5.84
CA THR A 468 20.80 -48.58 -4.40
C THR A 468 19.79 -49.45 -3.66
N VAL A 469 18.59 -49.64 -4.23
CA VAL A 469 17.52 -50.41 -3.59
C VAL A 469 17.81 -51.91 -3.60
N GLU A 470 18.42 -52.44 -4.67
CA GLU A 470 18.84 -53.84 -4.74
C GLU A 470 19.94 -54.15 -3.73
N TYR A 471 20.84 -53.21 -3.46
CA TYR A 471 21.83 -53.35 -2.38
C TYR A 471 21.18 -53.29 -1.00
N GLN A 472 20.22 -52.38 -0.80
CA GLN A 472 19.55 -52.18 0.49
C GLN A 472 18.58 -53.33 0.85
N PHE A 473 17.99 -53.96 -0.17
CA PHE A 473 16.99 -55.02 -0.04
C PHE A 473 17.26 -56.16 -1.05
N PRO A 474 18.34 -56.94 -0.87
CA PRO A 474 18.77 -57.96 -1.84
C PRO A 474 17.77 -59.11 -2.00
N ASP A 475 16.91 -59.34 -1.01
CA ASP A 475 15.90 -60.40 -1.02
C ASP A 475 14.60 -59.98 -1.73
N VAL A 476 14.53 -58.76 -2.29
CA VAL A 476 13.34 -58.23 -2.96
C VAL A 476 13.61 -58.08 -4.45
N ASP A 477 12.84 -58.79 -5.27
CA ASP A 477 12.82 -58.58 -6.71
C ASP A 477 11.84 -57.45 -7.07
N PHE A 478 12.37 -56.23 -7.18
CA PHE A 478 11.60 -55.02 -7.50
C PHE A 478 10.92 -55.06 -8.87
N THR A 479 11.34 -55.95 -9.78
CA THR A 479 10.72 -56.11 -11.10
C THR A 479 9.42 -56.93 -11.05
N LYS A 480 9.24 -57.73 -9.99
CA LYS A 480 8.06 -58.59 -9.78
C LYS A 480 7.03 -58.00 -8.82
N LEU A 481 7.28 -56.80 -8.30
CA LEU A 481 6.35 -56.13 -7.39
C LEU A 481 5.12 -55.61 -8.13
N VAL A 482 3.98 -55.63 -7.43
CA VAL A 482 2.74 -55.03 -7.93
C VAL A 482 2.69 -53.59 -7.46
N TYR A 483 2.78 -52.67 -8.41
CA TYR A 483 2.74 -51.24 -8.15
C TYR A 483 1.30 -50.72 -8.17
N ARG A 484 1.02 -49.74 -7.32
CA ARG A 484 -0.21 -48.97 -7.35
C ARG A 484 -0.19 -48.05 -8.58
N PRO A 485 -1.34 -47.84 -9.24
CA PRO A 485 -1.46 -46.83 -10.27
C PRO A 485 -0.99 -45.48 -9.73
N SER A 486 -0.23 -44.72 -10.54
CA SER A 486 0.14 -43.36 -10.16
C SER A 486 -1.13 -42.53 -9.98
N PRO A 487 -1.34 -41.83 -8.84
CA PRO A 487 -2.48 -40.94 -8.67
C PRO A 487 -2.51 -39.80 -9.70
N TRP A 488 -1.40 -39.58 -10.41
CA TRP A 488 -1.20 -38.50 -11.35
C TRP A 488 -1.39 -38.91 -12.82
N SER A 489 -1.62 -40.20 -13.10
CA SER A 489 -1.99 -40.67 -14.44
C SER A 489 -3.45 -40.28 -14.75
N LYS A 490 -3.71 -39.00 -15.06
CA LYS A 490 -5.01 -38.58 -15.57
C LYS A 490 -5.23 -39.28 -16.91
N GLY A 491 -6.30 -40.08 -17.00
CA GLY A 491 -6.64 -41.01 -18.09
C GLY A 491 -6.87 -40.39 -19.48
N LYS A 492 -5.88 -39.71 -20.04
CA LYS A 492 -5.74 -39.52 -21.48
C LYS A 492 -4.57 -40.34 -21.95
N LYS A 493 -4.86 -41.44 -22.66
CA LYS A 493 -3.91 -42.10 -23.55
C LYS A 493 -3.50 -41.09 -24.62
N SER A 494 -2.41 -40.35 -24.41
CA SER A 494 -1.68 -39.75 -25.52
C SER A 494 -0.74 -40.82 -26.07
N GLU A 495 -0.67 -40.97 -27.39
CA GLU A 495 0.05 -42.02 -28.14
C GLU A 495 1.60 -42.03 -27.98
N SER A 496 2.14 -41.41 -26.93
CA SER A 496 3.50 -41.70 -26.46
C SER A 496 3.46 -41.94 -24.94
N ASP A 497 3.13 -43.17 -24.53
CA ASP A 497 3.51 -43.65 -23.20
C ASP A 497 5.04 -43.76 -23.17
N ASP A 498 5.70 -42.63 -22.91
CA ASP A 498 7.14 -42.61 -22.70
C ASP A 498 7.43 -43.31 -21.36
N ALA A 499 7.92 -44.55 -21.47
CA ALA A 499 8.17 -45.45 -20.35
C ALA A 499 9.03 -44.82 -19.24
N VAL A 500 9.84 -43.81 -19.56
CA VAL A 500 10.68 -43.08 -18.61
C VAL A 500 9.86 -42.22 -17.66
N ILE A 501 8.76 -41.62 -18.15
CA ILE A 501 7.89 -40.73 -17.37
C ILE A 501 6.90 -41.52 -16.52
N THR A 502 6.47 -42.68 -17.00
CA THR A 502 5.44 -43.52 -16.37
C THR A 502 6.02 -44.66 -15.52
N CYS A 503 7.35 -44.80 -15.47
CA CYS A 503 8.01 -45.82 -14.66
C CYS A 503 7.64 -45.70 -13.18
N HIS A 504 7.25 -46.81 -12.55
CA HIS A 504 6.93 -46.81 -11.14
C HIS A 504 8.19 -46.70 -10.29
N VAL A 505 8.18 -45.80 -9.31
CA VAL A 505 9.27 -45.64 -8.35
C VAL A 505 9.04 -46.58 -7.18
N PRO A 506 10.02 -47.39 -6.75
CA PRO A 506 9.84 -48.41 -5.71
C PRO A 506 9.72 -47.86 -4.28
N LEU A 507 9.01 -46.74 -4.09
CA LEU A 507 8.70 -46.23 -2.76
C LEU A 507 7.61 -47.08 -2.07
N PRO A 508 7.67 -47.25 -0.73
CA PRO A 508 6.71 -48.05 0.03
C PRO A 508 5.24 -47.67 -0.22
N SER A 509 4.93 -46.39 -0.44
CA SER A 509 3.58 -45.91 -0.75
C SER A 509 3.06 -46.36 -2.12
N GLN A 510 3.96 -46.63 -3.08
CA GLN A 510 3.63 -47.02 -4.45
C GLN A 510 3.56 -48.53 -4.66
N VAL A 511 3.91 -49.35 -3.67
CA VAL A 511 3.87 -50.81 -3.78
C VAL A 511 2.68 -51.37 -2.98
N TYR A 512 1.97 -52.37 -3.51
CA TYR A 512 0.96 -53.09 -2.73
C TYR A 512 1.64 -53.93 -1.64
N SER A 513 1.15 -53.84 -0.40
CA SER A 513 1.74 -54.57 0.71
C SER A 513 1.64 -56.08 0.50
N SER A 514 2.79 -56.76 0.48
CA SER A 514 2.87 -58.22 0.43
C SER A 514 3.45 -58.77 1.75
N PRO A 515 2.97 -59.92 2.24
CA PRO A 515 3.59 -60.63 3.38
C PRO A 515 5.08 -60.94 3.16
N SER A 516 5.49 -61.11 1.90
CA SER A 516 6.87 -61.41 1.48
C SER A 516 7.83 -60.22 1.56
N MET A 517 7.35 -58.99 1.84
CA MET A 517 8.23 -57.82 1.93
C MET A 517 9.04 -57.83 3.23
N PRO A 518 10.35 -57.52 3.18
CA PRO A 518 11.18 -57.36 4.36
C PRO A 518 10.57 -56.35 5.34
N ARG A 519 10.72 -56.63 6.64
CA ARG A 519 10.21 -55.74 7.68
C ARG A 519 10.79 -54.32 7.55
N ALA A 520 12.07 -54.19 7.23
CA ALA A 520 12.73 -52.90 6.99
C ALA A 520 12.07 -52.08 5.87
N TYR A 521 11.56 -52.73 4.81
CA TYR A 521 10.85 -52.05 3.73
C TYR A 521 9.44 -51.61 4.16
N ARG A 522 8.76 -52.41 4.99
CA ARG A 522 7.45 -52.02 5.55
C ARG A 522 7.57 -50.85 6.52
N ASP A 523 8.59 -50.86 7.38
CA ASP A 523 8.86 -49.81 8.35
C ASP A 523 9.30 -48.51 7.65
N ALA A 524 9.88 -48.60 6.44
CA ALA A 524 10.25 -47.43 5.62
C ALA A 524 9.06 -46.53 5.23
N LYS A 525 7.83 -47.06 5.27
CA LYS A 525 6.62 -46.31 4.96
C LYS A 525 6.40 -45.13 5.92
N ASP A 526 6.69 -45.30 7.20
CA ASP A 526 6.51 -44.23 8.18
C ASP A 526 7.53 -43.11 7.94
N THR A 527 8.77 -43.48 7.60
CA THR A 527 9.81 -42.54 7.18
C THR A 527 9.42 -41.79 5.90
N GLU A 528 8.85 -42.50 4.92
CA GLU A 528 8.36 -41.89 3.67
C GLU A 528 7.27 -40.84 3.93
N ILE A 529 6.27 -41.16 4.77
CA ILE A 529 5.19 -40.21 5.10
C ILE A 529 5.77 -38.92 5.69
N ILE A 530 6.72 -39.02 6.63
CA ILE A 530 7.37 -37.86 7.25
C ILE A 530 8.11 -37.03 6.19
N LEU A 531 8.82 -37.67 5.27
CA LEU A 531 9.55 -36.98 4.21
C LEU A 531 8.63 -36.34 3.16
N CYS A 532 7.50 -36.96 2.84
CA CYS A 532 6.46 -36.39 1.99
C CYS A 532 5.75 -35.20 2.66
N MET A 533 5.56 -35.22 3.98
CA MET A 533 5.10 -34.02 4.71
C MET A 533 6.11 -32.87 4.60
N GLY A 534 7.40 -33.17 4.74
CA GLY A 534 8.47 -32.19 4.52
C GLY A 534 8.48 -31.62 3.11
N GLU A 535 8.26 -32.47 2.10
CA GLU A 535 8.11 -32.06 0.71
C GLU A 535 6.92 -31.11 0.52
N GLY A 536 5.76 -31.45 1.10
CA GLY A 536 4.58 -30.60 1.07
C GLY A 536 4.83 -29.23 1.71
N ASN A 537 5.59 -29.19 2.81
CA ASN A 537 6.00 -27.94 3.46
C ASN A 537 6.89 -27.10 2.53
N ASP A 538 7.86 -27.72 1.86
CA ASP A 538 8.76 -27.04 0.92
C ASP A 538 7.98 -26.48 -0.29
N ALA A 539 7.03 -27.26 -0.84
CA ALA A 539 6.17 -26.82 -1.93
C ALA A 539 5.29 -25.63 -1.52
N LEU A 540 4.67 -25.69 -0.33
CA LEU A 540 3.86 -24.61 0.21
C LEU A 540 4.69 -23.33 0.42
N GLN A 541 5.91 -23.48 0.95
CA GLN A 541 6.82 -22.35 1.14
C GLN A 541 7.29 -21.75 -0.19
N ALA A 542 7.54 -22.57 -1.21
CA ALA A 542 7.86 -22.10 -2.56
C ALA A 542 6.70 -21.29 -3.15
N ILE A 543 5.45 -21.77 -3.03
CA ILE A 543 4.25 -21.03 -3.47
C ILE A 543 4.15 -19.68 -2.75
N ARG A 544 4.30 -19.66 -1.42
CA ARG A 544 4.29 -18.42 -0.63
C ARG A 544 5.37 -17.44 -1.10
N THR A 545 6.57 -17.94 -1.37
CA THR A 545 7.71 -17.14 -1.84
C THR A 545 7.46 -16.57 -3.23
N GLU A 546 6.94 -17.37 -4.16
CA GLU A 546 6.60 -16.94 -5.51
C GLU A 546 5.46 -15.93 -5.54
N ILE A 547 4.42 -16.12 -4.71
CA ILE A 547 3.35 -15.13 -4.54
C ILE A 547 3.93 -13.82 -3.99
N GLY A 548 4.80 -13.91 -2.97
CA GLY A 548 5.51 -12.76 -2.41
C GLY A 548 6.35 -12.04 -3.47
N TYR A 549 7.10 -12.77 -4.28
CA TYR A 549 7.91 -12.23 -5.36
C TYR A 549 7.07 -11.56 -6.45
N LYS A 550 5.99 -12.21 -6.92
CA LYS A 550 5.06 -11.62 -7.90
C LYS A 550 4.43 -10.34 -7.38
N SER A 551 4.03 -10.32 -6.11
CA SER A 551 3.51 -9.13 -5.43
C SER A 551 4.56 -8.00 -5.40
N TYR A 552 5.81 -8.33 -5.05
CA TYR A 552 6.92 -7.37 -5.08
C TYR A 552 7.19 -6.83 -6.49
N VAL A 553 7.32 -7.69 -7.50
CA VAL A 553 7.57 -7.28 -8.90
C VAL A 553 6.45 -6.38 -9.41
N TYR A 554 5.20 -6.71 -9.12
CA TYR A 554 4.06 -5.86 -9.48
C TYR A 554 4.20 -4.45 -8.89
N ARG A 555 4.56 -4.35 -7.59
CA ARG A 555 4.75 -3.08 -6.89
C ARG A 555 5.96 -2.30 -7.38
N ALA A 556 7.09 -2.97 -7.58
CA ALA A 556 8.37 -2.35 -7.87
C ALA A 556 8.56 -2.00 -9.35
N GLN A 557 7.99 -2.78 -10.28
CA GLN A 557 8.29 -2.66 -11.71
C GLN A 557 7.05 -2.30 -12.55
N ILE A 558 5.89 -2.89 -12.25
CA ILE A 558 4.70 -2.72 -13.10
C ILE A 558 3.92 -1.46 -12.74
N ARG A 559 3.70 -1.19 -11.44
CA ARG A 559 2.96 -0.01 -10.96
C ARG A 559 3.61 1.32 -11.37
N PRO A 560 4.93 1.54 -11.23
CA PRO A 560 5.56 2.81 -11.62
C PRO A 560 5.44 3.08 -13.12
N TYR A 561 5.34 2.03 -13.94
CA TYR A 561 5.22 2.15 -15.39
C TYR A 561 3.79 2.51 -15.82
N LYS A 562 2.77 1.95 -15.16
CA LYS A 562 1.36 2.29 -15.43
C LYS A 562 0.97 3.68 -14.92
N GLY A 563 1.56 4.14 -13.82
CA GLY A 563 1.35 5.51 -13.30
C GLY A 563 1.98 6.61 -14.16
N LYS A 564 2.87 6.28 -15.10
CA LYS A 564 3.43 7.24 -16.07
C LYS A 564 2.62 7.36 -17.36
N ASN A 565 1.67 6.44 -17.59
CA ASN A 565 0.89 6.34 -18.83
C ASN A 565 -0.62 6.58 -18.60
N ARG A 566 -1.02 7.18 -17.49
CA ARG A 566 -2.39 7.66 -17.27
C ARG A 566 -2.38 9.13 -16.94
#